data_AF-A0A0S8K953-F1
#
_entry.id   AF-A0A0S8K953-F1
#
_cell.length_a   1.000
_cell.length_b   1.000
_cell.length_c   1.000
_cell.angle_alpha   90.00
_cell.angle_beta   90.00
_cell.angle_gamma   90.00
#
_symmetry.space_group_name_H-M   'P 1'
#
loop_
_entity.id
_entity.type
_entity.pdbx_description
1 polymer ?
#
loop_
_entity_poly.entity_id
_entity_poly.type
_entity_poly.pdbx_seq_one_letter_code
_entity_poly.pdbx_strand_id
1 'polypeptide(L)'
;MGVKRWLVLLAIGLLFLTLGVSFFYVQIYRAVEFPGAVSPMVYTLTLQFLPHWLRGLVLGTAGIACVAVAVLRLSKSLVSVFFESDRESIVDVIYRRRMRERGPKIVAIGGGTGLSTLLRGLKERTDNLTAIVTVADDGGSSGRLRRELGLLPPGDFRNCIAALAEAEPLMTLLFQYRFGEGLGLNGHSFGNLFIAAMAGITGDFGQAIRSSSKVLAVR
;
A
#
# COMPACT_ATOMS: atom_id res chain seq x y z
N MET A 1 -4.74 -7.27 16.94
CA MET A 1 -5.11 -7.07 18.36
C MET A 1 -4.39 -5.87 19.03
N GLY A 2 -4.02 -4.81 18.30
CA GLY A 2 -3.32 -3.64 18.88
C GLY A 2 -4.22 -2.46 19.29
N VAL A 3 -5.46 -2.41 18.78
CA VAL A 3 -6.34 -1.24 18.93
C VAL A 3 -6.85 -1.05 20.37
N LYS A 4 -6.97 -2.14 21.15
CA LYS A 4 -7.49 -2.08 22.52
C LYS A 4 -6.67 -1.15 23.44
N ARG A 5 -5.33 -1.13 23.30
CA ARG A 5 -4.46 -0.28 24.13
C ARG A 5 -4.64 1.20 23.83
N TRP A 6 -4.78 1.55 22.56
CA TRP A 6 -4.98 2.93 22.11
C TRP A 6 -6.37 3.46 22.49
N LEU A 7 -7.40 2.61 22.48
CA LEU A 7 -8.74 2.98 22.95
C LEU A 7 -8.75 3.29 24.45
N VAL A 8 -8.02 2.52 25.26
CA VAL A 8 -7.88 2.80 26.69
C VAL A 8 -7.16 4.13 26.92
N LEU A 9 -6.08 4.41 26.18
CA LEU A 9 -5.37 5.68 26.27
C LEU A 9 -6.26 6.88 25.89
N LEU A 10 -7.07 6.73 24.84
CA LEU A 10 -8.02 7.77 24.41
C LEU A 10 -9.12 8.01 25.45
N ALA A 11 -9.65 6.94 26.07
CA ALA A 11 -10.64 7.06 27.14
C ALA A 11 -10.07 7.80 28.37
N ILE A 12 -8.84 7.45 28.77
CA ILE A 12 -8.13 8.13 29.87
C ILE A 12 -7.87 9.60 29.52
N GLY A 13 -7.44 9.90 28.30
CA GLY A 13 -7.21 11.27 27.84
C GLY A 13 -8.47 12.13 27.86
N LEU A 14 -9.60 11.58 27.41
CA LEU A 14 -10.90 12.27 27.44
C LEU A 14 -11.37 12.55 28.88
N LEU A 15 -11.11 11.61 29.81
CA LEU A 15 -11.41 11.78 31.23
C LEU A 15 -10.59 12.94 31.83
N PHE A 16 -9.27 12.98 31.58
CA PHE A 16 -8.45 14.09 32.06
C PHE A 16 -8.85 15.44 31.47
N LEU A 17 -9.21 15.48 30.18
CA LEU A 17 -9.65 16.70 29.51
C LEU A 17 -10.97 17.21 30.10
N THR A 18 -11.95 16.32 30.31
CA THR A 18 -13.24 16.69 30.93
C THR A 18 -13.06 17.19 32.37
N LEU A 19 -12.21 16.56 33.17
CA LEU A 19 -11.87 17.05 34.51
C LEU A 19 -11.17 18.42 34.46
N GLY A 20 -10.19 18.61 33.58
CA GLY A 20 -9.46 19.86 33.44
C GLY A 20 -10.37 21.03 33.06
N VAL A 21 -11.26 20.82 32.09
CA VAL A 21 -12.28 21.81 31.70
C VAL A 21 -13.24 22.11 32.86
N SER A 22 -13.63 21.09 33.62
CA SER A 22 -14.51 21.25 34.79
C SER A 22 -13.88 22.12 35.87
N PHE A 23 -12.60 21.88 36.23
CA PHE A 23 -11.88 22.71 37.20
C PHE A 23 -11.73 24.16 36.74
N PHE A 24 -11.39 24.38 35.47
CA PHE A 24 -11.27 25.72 34.91
C PHE A 24 -12.61 26.47 34.88
N TYR A 25 -13.69 25.76 34.56
CA TYR A 25 -15.05 26.29 34.60
C TYR A 25 -15.45 26.75 36.01
N VAL A 26 -15.20 25.93 37.04
CA VAL A 26 -15.46 26.29 38.44
C VAL A 26 -14.62 27.48 38.87
N GLN A 27 -13.35 27.55 38.46
CA GLN A 27 -12.46 28.64 38.80
C GLN A 27 -12.94 29.98 38.21
N ILE A 28 -13.29 30.01 36.92
CA ILE A 28 -13.82 31.21 36.26
C ILE A 28 -15.11 31.66 36.95
N TYR A 29 -16.01 30.74 37.24
CA TYR A 29 -17.29 31.04 37.87
C TYR A 29 -17.14 31.64 39.29
N ARG A 30 -16.10 31.23 40.02
CA ARG A 30 -15.83 31.73 41.38
C ARG A 30 -14.98 33.00 41.42
N ALA A 31 -14.13 33.22 40.42
CA ALA A 31 -13.10 34.27 40.46
C ALA A 31 -13.44 35.50 39.61
N VAL A 32 -14.39 35.41 38.67
CA VAL A 32 -14.71 36.49 37.73
C VAL A 32 -16.14 36.97 37.93
N GLU A 33 -16.30 38.21 38.41
CA GLU A 33 -17.58 38.91 38.38
C GLU A 33 -17.86 39.39 36.96
N PHE A 34 -18.90 38.85 36.33
CA PHE A 34 -19.26 39.21 34.96
C PHE A 34 -19.91 40.61 34.92
N PRO A 35 -19.43 41.54 34.06
CA PRO A 35 -20.07 42.84 33.87
C PRO A 35 -21.55 42.70 33.50
N GLY A 36 -22.42 43.58 34.01
CA GLY A 36 -23.88 43.46 33.89
C GLY A 36 -24.42 43.31 32.46
N ALA A 37 -23.68 43.76 31.44
CA ALA A 37 -24.07 43.63 30.03
C ALA A 37 -23.99 42.19 29.47
N VAL A 38 -23.11 41.34 29.99
CA VAL A 38 -22.92 39.94 29.51
C VAL A 38 -23.58 38.90 30.41
N SER A 39 -23.93 39.28 31.64
CA SER A 39 -24.61 38.45 32.62
C SER A 39 -25.89 37.74 32.10
N PRO A 40 -26.86 38.42 31.43
CA PRO A 40 -28.08 37.75 30.97
C PRO A 40 -27.83 36.73 29.84
N MET A 41 -26.85 36.99 28.98
CA MET A 41 -26.46 36.06 27.92
C MET A 41 -25.81 34.79 28.50
N VAL A 42 -24.91 34.96 29.47
CA VAL A 42 -24.27 33.84 30.18
C VAL A 42 -25.31 33.04 30.97
N TYR A 43 -26.21 33.71 31.68
CA TYR A 43 -27.29 33.09 32.47
C TYR A 43 -28.15 32.15 31.64
N THR A 44 -28.55 32.59 30.44
CA THR A 44 -29.44 31.84 29.55
C THR A 44 -28.71 30.71 28.84
N LEU A 45 -27.52 30.98 28.30
CA LEU A 45 -26.71 29.99 27.58
C LEU A 45 -26.23 28.85 28.49
N THR A 46 -25.97 29.16 29.76
CA THR A 46 -25.55 28.18 30.75
C THR A 46 -26.72 27.59 31.54
N LEU A 47 -27.99 27.83 31.15
CA LEU A 47 -29.17 27.24 31.79
C LEU A 47 -29.26 27.49 33.31
N GLN A 48 -28.85 28.67 33.78
CA GLN A 48 -28.79 28.99 35.23
C GLN A 48 -30.16 29.12 35.91
N PHE A 49 -31.23 29.22 35.14
CA PHE A 49 -32.60 29.17 35.65
C PHE A 49 -33.01 27.79 36.18
N LEU A 50 -32.21 26.75 35.90
CA LEU A 50 -32.42 25.39 36.39
C LEU A 50 -31.56 25.11 37.64
N PRO A 51 -32.07 24.33 38.60
CA PRO A 51 -31.27 23.84 39.72
C PRO A 51 -29.99 23.14 39.23
N HIS A 52 -28.90 23.31 39.97
CA HIS A 52 -27.56 22.80 39.64
C HIS A 52 -27.55 21.32 39.22
N TRP A 53 -28.33 20.47 39.90
CA TRP A 53 -28.41 19.05 39.60
C TRP A 53 -29.13 18.76 38.26
N LEU A 54 -30.18 19.51 37.95
CA LEU A 54 -30.99 19.32 36.75
C LEU A 54 -30.25 19.82 35.50
N ARG A 55 -29.51 20.91 35.62
CA ARG A 55 -28.59 21.40 34.59
C ARG A 55 -27.52 20.37 34.23
N GLY A 56 -26.90 19.75 35.23
CA GLY A 56 -25.92 18.69 35.04
C GLY A 56 -26.50 17.49 34.31
N LEU A 57 -27.74 17.10 34.65
CA LEU A 57 -28.45 16.00 34.00
C LEU A 57 -28.76 16.30 32.52
N VAL A 58 -29.28 17.50 32.22
CA VAL A 58 -29.62 17.90 30.83
C VAL A 58 -28.37 17.97 29.95
N LEU A 59 -27.31 18.63 30.42
CA LEU A 59 -26.07 18.75 29.64
C LEU A 59 -25.33 17.40 29.53
N GLY A 60 -25.34 16.59 30.59
CA GLY A 60 -24.74 15.27 30.60
C GLY A 60 -25.42 14.32 29.61
N THR A 61 -26.76 14.26 29.64
CA THR A 61 -27.54 13.42 28.71
C THR A 61 -27.38 13.86 27.27
N ALA A 62 -27.44 15.17 26.99
CA ALA A 62 -27.21 15.72 25.65
C ALA A 62 -25.78 15.42 25.15
N GLY A 63 -24.77 15.54 26.02
CA GLY A 63 -23.39 15.22 25.71
C GLY A 63 -23.20 13.74 25.36
N ILE A 64 -23.75 12.82 26.16
CA ILE A 64 -23.70 11.38 25.91
C ILE A 64 -24.39 11.04 24.58
N ALA A 65 -25.56 11.62 24.31
CA ALA A 65 -26.29 11.41 23.07
C ALA A 65 -25.48 11.89 21.85
N CYS A 66 -24.85 13.07 21.95
CA CYS A 66 -24.02 13.62 20.88
C CYS A 66 -22.79 12.73 20.60
N VAL A 67 -22.10 12.28 21.64
CA VAL A 67 -20.96 11.36 21.52
C VAL A 67 -21.39 10.02 20.91
N ALA A 68 -22.52 9.45 21.35
CA ALA A 68 -23.05 8.21 20.81
C ALA A 68 -23.37 8.34 19.31
N VAL A 69 -24.05 9.41 18.91
CA VAL A 69 -24.35 9.69 17.50
C VAL A 69 -23.08 9.87 16.68
N ALA A 70 -22.08 10.60 17.20
CA ALA A 70 -20.80 10.81 16.53
C ALA A 70 -20.04 9.50 16.32
N VAL A 71 -19.93 8.66 17.36
CA VAL A 71 -19.27 7.34 17.27
C VAL A 71 -20.00 6.43 16.28
N LEU A 72 -21.33 6.37 16.33
CA LEU A 72 -22.12 5.53 15.43
C LEU A 72 -22.00 6.01 13.97
N ARG A 73 -22.07 7.32 13.70
CA ARG A 73 -21.89 7.86 12.34
C ARG A 73 -20.48 7.68 11.81
N LEU A 74 -19.45 7.92 12.62
CA LEU A 74 -18.05 7.71 12.21
C LEU A 74 -17.78 6.23 11.94
N SER A 75 -18.29 5.34 12.79
CA SER A 75 -18.19 3.90 12.56
C SER A 75 -18.87 3.51 11.25
N LYS A 76 -20.09 3.99 11.00
CA LYS A 76 -20.80 3.74 9.75
C LYS A 76 -20.10 4.33 8.53
N SER A 77 -19.53 5.53 8.64
CA SER A 77 -18.80 6.22 7.55
C SER A 77 -17.48 5.54 7.22
N LEU A 78 -16.77 5.02 8.20
CA LEU A 78 -15.56 4.24 7.97
C LEU A 78 -15.93 2.89 7.35
N VAL A 79 -16.93 2.20 7.91
CA VAL A 79 -17.42 0.93 7.39
C VAL A 79 -17.93 1.09 5.95
N SER A 80 -18.71 2.12 5.61
CA SER A 80 -19.18 2.29 4.23
C SER A 80 -18.05 2.50 3.23
N VAL A 81 -16.96 3.19 3.62
CA VAL A 81 -15.75 3.32 2.79
C VAL A 81 -15.02 1.97 2.61
N PHE A 82 -15.14 1.06 3.57
CA PHE A 82 -14.58 -0.30 3.47
C PHE A 82 -15.51 -1.32 2.80
N PHE A 83 -16.81 -1.05 2.69
CA PHE A 83 -17.84 -2.00 2.26
C PHE A 83 -18.66 -1.55 1.04
N GLU A 84 -18.18 -0.58 0.26
CA GLU A 84 -18.72 -0.32 -1.07
C GLU A 84 -18.11 -1.28 -2.10
N SER A 85 -19.02 -2.10 -2.64
CA SER A 85 -18.91 -3.19 -3.60
C SER A 85 -17.90 -2.99 -4.74
N ASP A 86 -17.20 -4.09 -5.08
CA ASP A 86 -16.36 -4.35 -6.27
C ASP A 86 -14.82 -4.30 -6.13
N ARG A 87 -14.29 -4.34 -4.89
CA ARG A 87 -12.87 -4.68 -4.66
C ARG A 87 -12.79 -5.83 -3.66
N GLU A 88 -12.01 -6.87 -4.00
CA GLU A 88 -11.64 -7.93 -3.06
C GLU A 88 -11.34 -7.28 -1.70
N SER A 89 -11.96 -7.79 -0.62
CA SER A 89 -11.77 -7.24 0.72
C SER A 89 -10.27 -7.04 0.94
N ILE A 90 -9.84 -5.85 1.36
CA ILE A 90 -8.42 -5.57 1.64
C ILE A 90 -7.85 -6.64 2.59
N VAL A 91 -8.70 -7.22 3.44
CA VAL A 91 -8.40 -8.37 4.27
C VAL A 91 -8.00 -9.60 3.45
N ASP A 92 -8.72 -9.94 2.39
CA ASP A 92 -8.42 -11.05 1.49
C ASP A 92 -7.12 -10.83 0.71
N VAL A 93 -6.86 -9.60 0.26
CA VAL A 93 -5.60 -9.24 -0.41
C VAL A 93 -4.41 -9.41 0.55
N ILE A 94 -4.53 -8.90 1.77
CA ILE A 94 -3.52 -9.06 2.82
C ILE A 94 -3.36 -10.53 3.20
N TYR A 95 -4.46 -11.27 3.31
CA TYR A 95 -4.45 -12.68 3.65
C TYR A 95 -3.77 -13.52 2.57
N ARG A 96 -4.12 -13.33 1.29
CA ARG A 96 -3.47 -14.00 0.16
C ARG A 96 -1.98 -13.68 0.10
N ARG A 97 -1.59 -12.41 0.29
CA ARG A 97 -0.17 -12.02 0.32
C ARG A 97 0.58 -12.75 1.44
N ARG A 98 0.04 -12.76 2.66
CA ARG A 98 0.65 -13.48 3.79
C ARG A 98 0.71 -14.99 3.56
N MET A 99 -0.26 -15.57 2.87
CA MET A 99 -0.26 -16.99 2.50
C MET A 99 0.79 -17.30 1.43
N ARG A 100 0.97 -16.43 0.43
CA ARG A 100 2.01 -16.59 -0.61
C ARG A 100 3.43 -16.44 -0.07
N GLU A 101 3.66 -15.51 0.85
CA GLU A 101 4.94 -15.35 1.57
C GLU A 101 5.32 -16.62 2.34
N ARG A 102 4.33 -17.35 2.87
CA ARG A 102 4.49 -18.64 3.54
C ARG A 102 4.35 -19.85 2.60
N GLY A 103 4.23 -19.60 1.31
CA GLY A 103 4.06 -20.63 0.29
C GLY A 103 5.30 -21.51 0.13
N PRO A 104 5.20 -22.62 -0.60
CA PRO A 104 6.31 -23.53 -0.85
C PRO A 104 7.47 -22.83 -1.56
N LYS A 105 8.70 -23.21 -1.23
CA LYS A 105 9.90 -22.79 -1.97
C LYS A 105 10.02 -23.64 -3.22
N ILE A 106 9.97 -23.01 -4.40
CA ILE A 106 9.99 -23.70 -5.69
C ILE A 106 11.18 -23.21 -6.50
N VAL A 107 12.01 -24.15 -6.96
CA VAL A 107 13.06 -23.90 -7.94
C VAL A 107 12.58 -24.40 -9.30
N ALA A 108 12.46 -23.51 -10.27
CA ALA A 108 12.10 -23.83 -11.65
C ALA A 108 13.33 -23.66 -12.54
N ILE A 109 13.68 -24.69 -13.30
CA ILE A 109 14.88 -24.73 -14.14
C ILE A 109 14.46 -24.89 -15.59
N GLY A 110 14.95 -24.04 -16.49
CA GLY A 110 14.63 -24.15 -17.91
C GLY A 110 14.97 -22.90 -18.72
N GLY A 111 14.18 -22.64 -19.75
CA GLY A 111 14.32 -21.50 -20.66
C GLY A 111 13.07 -21.26 -21.49
N GLY A 112 13.18 -20.33 -22.44
CA GLY A 112 12.14 -20.00 -23.39
C GLY A 112 10.81 -19.57 -22.77
N THR A 113 9.76 -19.77 -23.54
CA THR A 113 8.39 -19.40 -23.17
C THR A 113 7.80 -20.32 -22.10
N GLY A 114 8.16 -21.61 -22.12
CA GLY A 114 7.63 -22.61 -21.17
C GLY A 114 7.92 -22.24 -19.72
N LEU A 115 9.16 -21.88 -19.40
CA LEU A 115 9.53 -21.44 -18.05
C LEU A 115 8.78 -20.17 -17.65
N SER A 116 8.71 -19.16 -18.54
CA SER A 116 8.02 -17.90 -18.23
C SER A 116 6.51 -18.07 -17.99
N THR A 117 5.85 -18.97 -18.73
CA THR A 117 4.43 -19.29 -18.53
C THR A 117 4.20 -20.01 -17.20
N LEU A 118 5.07 -20.97 -16.85
CA LEU A 118 5.03 -21.65 -15.56
C LEU A 118 5.19 -20.66 -14.40
N LEU A 119 6.21 -19.79 -14.48
CA LEU A 119 6.49 -18.77 -13.45
C LEU A 119 5.31 -17.81 -13.26
N ARG A 120 4.66 -17.38 -14.35
CA ARG A 120 3.46 -16.53 -14.30
C ARG A 120 2.32 -17.17 -13.51
N GLY A 121 2.11 -18.48 -13.68
CA GLY A 121 1.10 -19.22 -12.92
C GLY A 121 1.52 -19.46 -11.46
N LEU A 122 2.78 -19.81 -11.22
CA LEU A 122 3.29 -20.10 -9.88
C LEU A 122 3.33 -18.86 -8.97
N LYS A 123 3.54 -17.67 -9.53
CA LYS A 123 3.50 -16.38 -8.82
C LYS A 123 2.16 -16.12 -8.12
N GLU A 124 1.07 -16.72 -8.60
CA GLU A 124 -0.24 -16.61 -7.96
C GLU A 124 -0.37 -17.49 -6.70
N ARG A 125 0.57 -18.41 -6.47
CA ARG A 125 0.52 -19.42 -5.39
C ARG A 125 1.61 -19.28 -4.34
N THR A 126 2.79 -18.78 -4.70
CA THR A 126 3.90 -18.58 -3.77
C THR A 126 4.78 -17.40 -4.21
N ASP A 127 5.33 -16.67 -3.24
CA ASP A 127 6.33 -15.63 -3.48
C ASP A 127 7.77 -16.18 -3.32
N ASN A 128 7.91 -17.48 -3.00
CA ASN A 128 9.20 -18.14 -2.80
C ASN A 128 9.68 -18.86 -4.07
N LEU A 129 9.81 -18.12 -5.18
CA LEU A 129 10.23 -18.65 -6.48
C LEU A 129 11.70 -18.40 -6.74
N THR A 130 12.38 -19.38 -7.32
CA THR A 130 13.73 -19.23 -7.87
C THR A 130 13.76 -19.79 -9.28
N ALA A 131 14.07 -18.95 -10.26
CA ALA A 131 14.20 -19.36 -11.65
C ALA A 131 15.69 -19.53 -12.01
N ILE A 132 16.07 -20.72 -12.45
CA ILE A 132 17.37 -20.98 -13.06
C ILE A 132 17.15 -21.00 -14.57
N VAL A 133 17.69 -19.99 -15.23
CA VAL A 133 17.44 -19.73 -16.65
C VAL A 133 18.67 -20.10 -17.47
N THR A 134 18.46 -20.85 -18.55
CA THR A 134 19.52 -21.19 -19.50
C THR A 134 19.99 -19.96 -20.29
N VAL A 135 21.27 -19.95 -20.63
CA VAL A 135 21.94 -18.92 -21.44
C VAL A 135 22.31 -19.45 -22.84
N ALA A 136 21.60 -20.46 -23.32
CA ALA A 136 21.91 -21.13 -24.58
C ALA A 136 21.30 -20.44 -25.82
N ASP A 137 20.39 -19.47 -25.65
CA ASP A 137 19.73 -18.78 -26.77
C ASP A 137 20.75 -18.07 -27.69
N ASP A 138 20.68 -18.33 -28.98
CA ASP A 138 21.54 -17.73 -30.02
C ASP A 138 20.71 -17.12 -31.17
N GLY A 139 19.38 -17.09 -31.02
CA GLY A 139 18.43 -16.66 -32.03
C GLY A 139 17.99 -15.19 -31.93
N GLY A 140 17.53 -14.65 -33.05
CA GLY A 140 16.86 -13.35 -33.12
C GLY A 140 17.62 -12.19 -32.48
N SER A 141 16.89 -11.37 -31.69
CA SER A 141 17.47 -10.21 -31.00
C SER A 141 18.54 -10.58 -29.97
N SER A 142 18.39 -11.70 -29.26
CA SER A 142 19.35 -12.13 -28.24
C SER A 142 20.66 -12.56 -28.87
N GLY A 143 20.58 -13.35 -29.95
CA GLY A 143 21.73 -13.78 -30.74
C GLY A 143 22.52 -12.63 -31.36
N ARG A 144 21.83 -11.61 -31.89
CA ARG A 144 22.50 -10.41 -32.43
C ARG A 144 23.28 -9.66 -31.35
N LEU A 145 22.66 -9.39 -30.21
CA LEU A 145 23.34 -8.70 -29.08
C LEU A 145 24.52 -9.51 -28.56
N ARG A 146 24.42 -10.84 -28.52
CA ARG A 146 25.53 -11.72 -28.16
C ARG A 146 26.70 -11.61 -29.13
N ARG A 147 26.44 -11.60 -30.44
CA ARG A 147 27.48 -11.49 -31.48
C ARG A 147 28.11 -10.09 -31.56
N GLU A 148 27.30 -9.05 -31.42
CA GLU A 148 27.75 -7.65 -31.59
C GLU A 148 28.40 -7.08 -30.33
N LEU A 149 27.90 -7.46 -29.14
CA LEU A 149 28.34 -6.89 -27.86
C LEU A 149 29.07 -7.89 -26.95
N GLY A 150 29.20 -9.15 -27.35
CA GLY A 150 29.84 -10.19 -26.53
C GLY A 150 29.08 -10.53 -25.24
N LEU A 151 27.81 -10.13 -25.13
CA LEU A 151 26.99 -10.32 -23.93
C LEU A 151 26.32 -11.69 -23.90
N LEU A 152 25.98 -12.18 -22.70
CA LEU A 152 25.09 -13.32 -22.56
C LEU A 152 23.71 -13.01 -23.17
N PRO A 153 23.01 -14.00 -23.74
CA PRO A 153 21.73 -13.77 -24.40
C PRO A 153 20.65 -13.36 -23.37
N PRO A 154 20.03 -12.17 -23.50
CA PRO A 154 19.11 -11.65 -22.49
C PRO A 154 17.66 -12.17 -22.63
N GLY A 155 17.31 -12.84 -23.73
CA GLY A 155 15.92 -13.15 -24.10
C GLY A 155 15.13 -13.94 -23.06
N ASP A 156 15.69 -15.05 -22.58
CA ASP A 156 14.99 -15.90 -21.61
C ASP A 156 14.87 -15.23 -20.24
N PHE A 157 15.90 -14.48 -19.82
CA PHE A 157 15.81 -13.64 -18.62
C PHE A 157 14.74 -12.57 -18.76
N ARG A 158 14.66 -11.88 -19.90
CA ARG A 158 13.63 -10.88 -20.18
C ARG A 158 12.23 -11.47 -20.01
N ASN A 159 11.99 -12.66 -20.57
CA ASN A 159 10.69 -13.34 -20.45
C ASN A 159 10.36 -13.71 -18.99
N CYS A 160 11.34 -14.24 -18.24
CA CYS A 160 11.14 -14.62 -16.84
C CYS A 160 10.91 -13.39 -15.95
N ILE A 161 11.68 -12.32 -16.13
CA ILE A 161 11.51 -11.05 -15.42
C ILE A 161 10.12 -10.48 -15.70
N ALA A 162 9.69 -10.43 -16.96
CA ALA A 162 8.37 -9.94 -17.32
C ALA A 162 7.22 -10.83 -16.81
N ALA A 163 7.46 -12.13 -16.61
CA ALA A 163 6.47 -13.04 -16.01
C ALA A 163 6.32 -12.81 -14.50
N LEU A 164 7.39 -12.42 -13.81
CA LEU A 164 7.41 -12.23 -12.37
C LEU A 164 7.21 -10.78 -11.92
N ALA A 165 7.36 -9.80 -12.82
CA ALA A 165 7.20 -8.37 -12.54
C ALA A 165 5.83 -7.99 -11.97
N GLU A 166 5.81 -7.12 -10.94
CA GLU A 166 4.63 -6.40 -10.45
C GLU A 166 4.56 -4.95 -10.95
N ALA A 167 5.30 -4.63 -12.02
CA ALA A 167 5.29 -3.31 -12.61
C ALA A 167 3.92 -2.96 -13.23
N GLU A 168 3.66 -1.66 -13.37
CA GLU A 168 2.47 -1.16 -14.06
C GLU A 168 2.29 -1.81 -15.45
N PRO A 169 1.04 -2.01 -15.92
CA PRO A 169 0.76 -2.65 -17.21
C PRO A 169 1.56 -2.05 -18.37
N LEU A 170 1.75 -0.73 -18.38
CA LEU A 170 2.52 -0.01 -19.40
C LEU A 170 4.01 -0.40 -19.40
N MET A 171 4.63 -0.53 -18.23
CA MET A 171 6.05 -0.89 -18.12
C MET A 171 6.29 -2.32 -18.61
N THR A 172 5.38 -3.23 -18.29
CA THR A 172 5.44 -4.61 -18.80
C THR A 172 5.29 -4.65 -20.33
N LEU A 173 4.37 -3.85 -20.88
CA LEU A 173 4.21 -3.72 -22.34
C LEU A 173 5.46 -3.14 -23.01
N LEU A 174 6.04 -2.09 -22.43
CA LEU A 174 7.29 -1.49 -22.90
C LEU A 174 8.43 -2.51 -22.88
N PHE A 175 8.56 -3.27 -21.80
CA PHE A 175 9.61 -4.27 -21.66
C PHE A 175 9.49 -5.41 -22.70
N GLN A 176 8.26 -5.74 -23.09
CA GLN A 176 7.97 -6.74 -24.13
C GLN A 176 7.96 -6.18 -25.56
N TYR A 177 8.05 -4.85 -25.72
CA TYR A 177 7.99 -4.21 -27.03
C TYR A 177 9.09 -4.73 -27.95
N ARG A 178 8.71 -4.94 -29.22
CA ARG A 178 9.60 -5.32 -30.31
C ARG A 178 9.50 -4.27 -31.41
N PHE A 179 10.64 -3.74 -31.82
CA PHE A 179 10.71 -2.78 -32.92
C PHE A 179 10.40 -3.49 -34.24
N GLY A 180 9.42 -2.97 -35.00
CA GLY A 180 9.02 -3.52 -36.30
C GLY A 180 9.71 -2.88 -37.50
N GLU A 181 10.24 -1.67 -37.34
CA GLU A 181 10.87 -0.87 -38.40
C GLU A 181 12.09 -0.11 -37.84
N GLY A 182 12.94 0.38 -38.74
CA GLY A 182 14.13 1.17 -38.40
C GLY A 182 15.45 0.42 -38.62
N LEU A 183 16.43 1.12 -39.20
CA LEU A 183 17.79 0.61 -39.42
C LEU A 183 18.45 0.26 -38.08
N GLY A 184 18.99 -0.95 -37.95
CA GLY A 184 19.66 -1.43 -36.73
C GLY A 184 18.73 -1.85 -35.59
N LEU A 185 17.56 -1.22 -35.43
CA LEU A 185 16.61 -1.57 -34.36
C LEU A 185 15.60 -2.64 -34.78
N ASN A 186 15.33 -2.83 -36.07
CA ASN A 186 14.32 -3.78 -36.54
C ASN A 186 14.53 -5.19 -35.94
N GLY A 187 13.48 -5.72 -35.32
CA GLY A 187 13.46 -7.02 -34.68
C GLY A 187 14.10 -7.08 -33.30
N HIS A 188 14.74 -6.01 -32.80
CA HIS A 188 15.17 -5.95 -31.40
C HIS A 188 13.98 -5.85 -30.46
N SER A 189 14.14 -6.39 -29.26
CA SER A 189 13.22 -6.10 -28.17
C SER A 189 13.79 -5.01 -27.28
N PHE A 190 12.95 -4.06 -26.87
CA PHE A 190 13.34 -3.06 -25.89
C PHE A 190 13.88 -3.70 -24.61
N GLY A 191 13.21 -4.71 -24.05
CA GLY A 191 13.70 -5.37 -22.83
C GLY A 191 15.08 -6.03 -22.99
N ASN A 192 15.41 -6.54 -24.19
CA ASN A 192 16.75 -7.07 -24.47
C ASN A 192 17.80 -5.94 -24.49
N LEU A 193 17.47 -4.82 -25.14
CA LEU A 193 18.34 -3.63 -25.17
C LEU A 193 18.52 -3.02 -23.79
N PHE A 194 17.46 -2.99 -22.99
CA PHE A 194 17.50 -2.54 -21.61
C PHE A 194 18.44 -3.41 -20.77
N ILE A 195 18.32 -4.74 -20.83
CA ILE A 195 19.24 -5.65 -20.11
C ILE A 195 20.68 -5.47 -20.61
N ALA A 196 20.88 -5.33 -21.93
CA ALA A 196 22.21 -5.11 -22.50
C ALA A 196 22.84 -3.79 -22.01
N ALA A 197 22.06 -2.71 -21.97
CA ALA A 197 22.50 -1.42 -21.43
C ALA A 197 22.83 -1.53 -19.93
N MET A 198 22.00 -2.24 -19.16
CA MET A 198 22.26 -2.50 -17.74
C MET A 198 23.55 -3.31 -17.55
N ALA A 199 23.84 -4.27 -18.42
CA ALA A 199 25.11 -5.01 -18.40
C ALA A 199 26.31 -4.11 -18.71
N GLY A 200 26.18 -3.20 -19.68
CA GLY A 200 27.21 -2.20 -19.95
C GLY A 200 27.46 -1.25 -18.79
N ILE A 201 26.42 -0.81 -18.07
CA ILE A 201 26.53 0.10 -16.92
C ILE A 201 27.11 -0.61 -15.69
N THR A 202 26.66 -1.84 -15.41
CA THR A 202 27.05 -2.57 -14.19
C THR A 202 28.37 -3.32 -14.34
N GLY A 203 28.83 -3.57 -15.57
CA GLY A 203 30.03 -4.35 -15.87
C GLY A 203 29.91 -5.85 -15.60
N ASP A 204 28.78 -6.32 -15.07
CA ASP A 204 28.51 -7.73 -14.79
C ASP A 204 27.07 -8.08 -15.16
N PHE A 205 26.89 -9.12 -15.98
CA PHE A 205 25.57 -9.56 -16.43
C PHE A 205 24.69 -10.00 -15.25
N GLY A 206 25.27 -10.64 -14.22
CA GLY A 206 24.53 -11.03 -13.03
C GLY A 206 23.98 -9.82 -12.26
N GLN A 207 24.78 -8.77 -12.09
CA GLN A 207 24.37 -7.50 -11.51
C GLN A 207 23.33 -6.77 -12.37
N ALA A 208 23.45 -6.84 -13.70
CA ALA A 208 22.46 -6.29 -14.62
C ALA A 208 21.09 -6.94 -14.39
N ILE A 209 21.01 -8.27 -14.37
CA ILE A 209 19.75 -8.99 -14.11
C ILE A 209 19.16 -8.66 -12.74
N ARG A 210 20.00 -8.60 -11.69
CA ARG A 210 19.56 -8.18 -10.34
C ARG A 210 18.98 -6.77 -10.34
N SER A 211 19.62 -5.84 -11.03
CA SER A 211 19.21 -4.44 -11.09
C SER A 211 17.94 -4.26 -11.93
N SER A 212 17.85 -4.93 -13.09
CA SER A 212 16.64 -4.97 -13.91
C SER A 212 15.44 -5.55 -13.15
N SER A 213 15.66 -6.61 -12.37
CA SER A 213 14.61 -7.24 -11.54
C SER A 213 14.07 -6.29 -10.47
N LYS A 214 14.94 -5.46 -9.87
CA LYS A 214 14.53 -4.41 -8.91
C LYS A 214 13.70 -3.32 -9.58
N VAL A 215 14.11 -2.84 -10.75
CA VAL A 215 13.39 -1.80 -11.50
C VAL A 215 11.97 -2.25 -11.86
N LEU A 216 11.80 -3.52 -12.20
CA LEU A 216 10.51 -4.10 -12.59
C LEU A 216 9.71 -4.69 -11.42
N ALA A 217 10.17 -4.50 -10.18
CA ALA A 217 9.53 -5.04 -8.98
C ALA A 217 9.19 -6.53 -9.15
N VAL A 218 10.19 -7.33 -9.55
CA VAL A 218 10.07 -8.79 -9.64
C VAL A 218 9.85 -9.37 -8.24
N ARG A 219 8.89 -10.30 -8.12
CA ARG A 219 8.69 -11.12 -6.92
C ARG A 219 9.68 -12.26 -6.85
#